data_AF-A0A2N5JNC4-F1
#
_entry.id   AF-A0A2N5JNC4-F1
#
_cell.length_a   1.000
_cell.length_b   1.000
_cell.length_c   1.000
_cell.angle_alpha   90.00
_cell.angle_beta   90.00
_cell.angle_gamma   90.00
#
_symmetry.space_group_name_H-M   'P 1'
#
loop_
_entity.id
_entity.type
_entity.pdbx_description
1 polymer ?
#
loop_
_entity_poly.entity_id
_entity_poly.type
_entity_poly.pdbx_seq_one_letter_code
_entity_poly.pdbx_strand_id
1 'polypeptide(L)'
;MGRALCLICLLLVLGGQFVWAAVPTADPIARIEAIKEQMQKLRFCFNDSCFFRSLKLTIESPTQATIAAAIDRPAGVMVNDTAEYHFSLIDDKWHLTSGEEYTDVADYSYKGSNYEIYSVHSSRVVSGNLDSLSPLSGLKSGYLAIYNKVLQRGEERSP
;
A
#
# COMPACT_ATOMS: atom_id res chain seq x y z
N MET A 1 -32.88 14.65 65.86
CA MET A 1 -32.74 15.44 64.61
C MET A 1 -31.60 16.43 64.85
N GLY A 2 -30.49 16.54 64.12
CA GLY A 2 -29.95 15.85 62.95
C GLY A 2 -28.42 16.10 62.94
N ARG A 3 -27.70 15.21 62.26
CA ARG A 3 -26.23 15.12 62.14
C ARG A 3 -25.68 16.16 61.16
N ALA A 4 -24.42 16.57 61.34
CA ALA A 4 -23.48 16.80 60.23
C ALA A 4 -22.03 16.69 60.72
N LEU A 5 -21.45 15.50 60.60
CA LEU A 5 -20.00 15.30 60.58
C LEU A 5 -19.46 15.94 59.29
N CYS A 6 -18.48 16.82 59.42
CA CYS A 6 -17.74 17.35 58.28
C CYS A 6 -16.71 16.30 57.83
N LEU A 7 -16.90 15.81 56.60
CA LEU A 7 -16.16 14.72 55.98
C LEU A 7 -14.81 15.22 55.45
N ILE A 8 -13.78 14.42 55.73
CA ILE A 8 -12.41 14.49 55.24
C ILE A 8 -12.35 14.44 53.70
N CYS A 9 -11.49 15.26 53.09
CA CYS A 9 -10.76 14.90 51.86
C CYS A 9 -9.56 15.86 51.68
N LEU A 10 -8.47 15.58 52.41
CA LEU A 10 -7.15 16.13 52.12
C LEU A 10 -6.56 15.30 50.97
N LEU A 11 -6.60 15.84 49.75
CA LEU A 11 -6.08 15.19 48.55
C LEU A 11 -4.54 15.19 48.57
N LEU A 12 -3.96 13.97 48.65
CA LEU A 12 -2.56 13.71 48.36
C LEU A 12 -2.23 14.12 46.92
N VAL A 13 -1.28 15.03 46.76
CA VAL A 13 -0.58 15.29 45.50
C VAL A 13 0.45 14.18 45.31
N LEU A 14 0.09 13.12 44.59
CA LEU A 14 1.04 12.13 44.09
C LEU A 14 1.42 12.49 42.66
N GLY A 15 2.67 12.88 42.48
CA GLY A 15 3.29 13.11 41.18
C GLY A 15 3.29 11.84 40.34
N GLY A 16 2.33 11.73 39.43
CA GLY A 16 2.31 10.72 38.38
C GLY A 16 3.29 11.13 37.29
N GLN A 17 4.40 10.41 37.19
CA GLN A 17 5.19 10.39 35.96
C GLN A 17 4.29 9.79 34.87
N PHE A 18 3.83 10.63 33.94
CA PHE A 18 3.20 10.18 32.71
C PHE A 18 4.28 9.46 31.88
N VAL A 19 4.43 8.16 32.12
CA VAL A 19 5.16 7.28 31.21
C VAL A 19 4.27 7.13 29.99
N TRP A 20 4.59 7.89 28.94
CA TRP A 20 3.98 7.71 27.64
C TRP A 20 4.46 6.35 27.12
N ALA A 21 3.69 5.30 27.43
CA ALA A 21 3.95 3.99 26.88
C ALA A 21 3.82 4.12 25.36
N ALA A 22 4.93 3.92 24.64
CA ALA A 22 4.91 3.80 23.19
C ALA A 22 3.91 2.69 22.86
N VAL A 23 2.83 3.05 22.14
CA VAL A 23 1.88 2.06 21.63
C VAL A 23 2.70 1.09 20.78
N PRO A 24 2.64 -0.24 21.04
CA PRO A 24 3.39 -1.20 20.24
C PRO A 24 2.99 -1.01 18.78
N THR A 25 3.97 -0.69 17.93
CA THR A 25 3.72 -0.61 16.50
C THR A 25 3.32 -2.01 16.04
N ALA A 26 2.23 -2.10 15.28
CA ALA A 26 1.70 -3.38 14.86
C ALA A 26 2.79 -4.18 14.13
N ASP A 27 2.79 -5.50 14.33
CA ASP A 27 3.76 -6.42 13.74
C ASP A 27 3.94 -6.15 12.24
N PRO A 28 5.15 -5.79 11.75
CA PRO A 28 5.40 -5.51 10.34
C PRO A 28 4.86 -6.59 9.40
N ILE A 29 4.90 -7.86 9.80
CA ILE A 29 4.38 -8.97 8.99
C ILE A 29 2.85 -8.85 8.84
N ALA A 30 2.13 -8.63 9.93
CA ALA A 30 0.67 -8.44 9.89
C ALA A 30 0.28 -7.23 9.03
N ARG A 31 1.10 -6.17 9.05
CA ARG A 31 0.84 -4.95 8.27
C ARG A 31 1.01 -5.17 6.76
N ILE A 32 2.05 -5.89 6.32
CA ILE A 32 2.20 -6.22 4.89
C ILE A 32 1.12 -7.21 4.41
N GLU A 33 0.65 -8.09 5.29
CA GLU A 33 -0.53 -8.94 4.99
C GLU A 33 -1.80 -8.10 4.81
N ALA A 34 -2.02 -7.08 5.66
CA ALA A 34 -3.14 -6.16 5.50
C ALA A 34 -3.06 -5.34 4.19
N ILE A 35 -1.86 -4.94 3.76
CA ILE A 35 -1.64 -4.30 2.45
C ILE A 35 -2.06 -5.26 1.33
N LYS A 36 -1.60 -6.52 1.36
CA LYS A 36 -2.00 -7.56 0.38
C LYS A 36 -3.52 -7.75 0.33
N GLU A 37 -4.19 -7.78 1.48
CA GLU A 37 -5.66 -7.91 1.54
C GLU A 37 -6.38 -6.71 0.93
N GLN A 38 -5.87 -5.50 1.14
CA GLN A 38 -6.41 -4.30 0.50
C GLN A 38 -6.20 -4.33 -1.02
N MET A 39 -5.03 -4.81 -1.48
CA MET A 39 -4.76 -5.00 -2.90
C MET A 39 -5.77 -5.96 -3.54
N GLN A 40 -6.14 -7.07 -2.89
CA GLN A 40 -7.11 -8.02 -3.45
C GLN A 40 -8.49 -7.40 -3.74
N LYS A 41 -8.86 -6.33 -3.02
CA LYS A 41 -10.14 -5.62 -3.20
C LYS A 41 -10.03 -4.45 -4.19
N LEU A 42 -8.84 -4.19 -4.71
CA LEU A 42 -8.53 -2.98 -5.45
C LEU A 42 -8.99 -3.08 -6.90
N ARG A 43 -9.78 -2.09 -7.31
CA ARG A 43 -10.10 -1.81 -8.70
C ARG A 43 -9.29 -0.63 -9.20
N PHE A 44 -8.48 -0.87 -10.24
CA PHE A 44 -7.57 0.15 -10.78
C PHE A 44 -8.03 0.73 -12.14
N CYS A 45 -9.14 0.25 -12.71
CA CYS A 45 -9.75 0.88 -13.88
C CYS A 45 -11.29 0.88 -13.81
N PHE A 46 -11.93 1.73 -14.61
CA PHE A 46 -13.40 1.87 -14.62
C PHE A 46 -14.18 0.67 -15.17
N ASN A 47 -13.54 -0.33 -15.79
CA ASN A 47 -14.24 -1.54 -16.23
C ASN A 47 -14.31 -2.57 -15.10
N ASP A 48 -15.36 -3.41 -15.06
CA ASP A 48 -15.64 -4.39 -13.98
C ASP A 48 -14.65 -5.57 -13.96
N SER A 49 -13.60 -5.52 -14.78
CA SER A 49 -12.64 -6.60 -14.96
C SER A 49 -11.19 -6.20 -14.67
N CYS A 50 -10.93 -5.07 -14.01
CA CYS A 50 -9.58 -4.62 -13.64
C CYS A 50 -9.26 -4.90 -12.17
N PHE A 51 -8.83 -6.11 -11.86
CA PHE A 51 -8.57 -6.57 -10.50
C PHE A 51 -7.30 -7.41 -10.41
N PHE A 52 -6.74 -7.49 -9.20
CA PHE A 52 -5.69 -8.44 -8.89
C PHE A 52 -6.28 -9.83 -8.58
N ARG A 53 -5.58 -10.88 -9.01
CA ARG A 53 -5.89 -12.28 -8.73
C ARG A 53 -4.64 -13.01 -8.27
N SER A 54 -4.86 -14.13 -7.56
CA SER A 54 -3.77 -15.03 -7.16
C SER A 54 -2.61 -14.34 -6.44
N LEU A 55 -2.91 -13.35 -5.58
CA LEU A 55 -1.87 -12.60 -4.88
C LEU A 55 -1.04 -13.54 -3.99
N LYS A 56 0.27 -13.52 -4.19
CA LYS A 56 1.23 -14.29 -3.41
C LYS A 56 2.21 -13.34 -2.74
N LEU A 57 2.17 -13.30 -1.41
CA LEU A 57 3.15 -12.60 -0.59
C LEU A 57 4.32 -13.53 -0.28
N THR A 58 5.53 -13.03 -0.52
CA THR A 58 6.79 -13.65 -0.12
C THR A 58 7.50 -12.68 0.82
N ILE A 59 7.89 -13.14 2.00
CA ILE A 59 8.65 -12.35 2.96
C ILE A 59 10.11 -12.77 2.82
N GLU A 60 10.96 -11.92 2.22
CA GLU A 60 12.40 -12.23 2.10
C GLU A 60 13.14 -11.95 3.42
N SER A 61 12.70 -10.93 4.16
CA SER A 61 13.22 -10.58 5.48
C SER A 61 12.16 -9.82 6.29
N PRO A 62 12.37 -9.55 7.60
CA PRO A 62 11.47 -8.71 8.39
C PRO A 62 11.28 -7.29 7.83
N THR A 63 12.13 -6.87 6.88
CA THR A 63 12.12 -5.54 6.28
C THR A 63 11.93 -5.54 4.76
N GLN A 64 11.75 -6.70 4.15
CA GLN A 64 11.62 -6.84 2.69
C GLN A 64 10.56 -7.88 2.35
N ALA A 65 9.66 -7.51 1.45
CA ALA A 65 8.63 -8.40 0.97
C ALA A 65 8.29 -8.14 -0.50
N THR A 66 7.84 -9.18 -1.19
CA THR A 66 7.35 -9.11 -2.56
C THR A 66 5.92 -9.63 -2.64
N ILE A 67 5.05 -8.93 -3.37
CA ILE A 67 3.69 -9.37 -3.70
C ILE A 67 3.60 -9.58 -5.22
N ALA A 68 3.49 -10.84 -5.64
CA ALA A 68 3.21 -11.21 -7.02
C ALA A 68 1.70 -11.36 -7.23
N ALA A 69 1.20 -11.02 -8.43
CA ALA A 69 -0.22 -11.12 -8.76
C ALA A 69 -0.44 -11.45 -10.25
N ALA A 70 -1.52 -12.16 -10.55
CA ALA A 70 -2.13 -12.11 -11.87
C ALA A 70 -3.02 -10.87 -11.97
N ILE A 71 -3.10 -10.28 -13.16
CA ILE A 71 -3.94 -9.11 -13.41
C ILE A 71 -5.07 -9.51 -14.35
N ASP A 72 -6.30 -9.33 -13.90
CA ASP A 72 -7.44 -9.37 -14.81
C ASP A 72 -7.55 -7.98 -15.46
N ARG A 73 -7.60 -7.95 -16.80
CA ARG A 73 -7.95 -6.77 -17.59
C ARG A 73 -8.97 -7.18 -18.66
N PRO A 74 -9.84 -6.25 -19.10
CA PRO A 74 -10.66 -6.50 -20.28
C PRO A 74 -9.75 -6.60 -21.51
N ALA A 75 -9.32 -7.81 -21.86
CA ALA A 75 -8.55 -8.10 -23.06
C ALA A 75 -9.34 -9.01 -24.00
N GLY A 76 -9.33 -8.65 -25.29
CA GLY A 76 -9.97 -9.45 -26.33
C GLY A 76 -9.25 -10.76 -26.63
N VAL A 77 -7.94 -10.87 -26.32
CA VAL A 77 -7.15 -12.09 -26.50
C VAL A 77 -5.92 -12.02 -25.58
N MET A 78 -5.62 -13.11 -24.87
CA MET A 78 -4.49 -13.36 -23.94
C MET A 78 -4.71 -12.99 -22.46
N VAL A 79 -4.46 -13.98 -21.58
CA VAL A 79 -4.98 -14.11 -20.21
C VAL A 79 -3.86 -14.20 -19.15
N ASN A 80 -2.66 -13.71 -19.49
CA ASN A 80 -1.44 -13.91 -18.69
C ASN A 80 -0.79 -12.61 -18.23
N ASP A 81 -1.58 -11.54 -18.02
CA ASP A 81 -1.04 -10.32 -17.43
C ASP A 81 -0.59 -10.62 -16.00
N THR A 82 0.63 -10.20 -15.66
CA THR A 82 1.24 -10.46 -14.36
C THR A 82 1.85 -9.20 -13.78
N ALA A 83 2.01 -9.18 -12.46
CA ALA A 83 2.70 -8.13 -11.76
C ALA A 83 3.54 -8.66 -10.61
N GLU A 84 4.61 -7.93 -10.31
CA GLU A 84 5.44 -8.12 -9.12
C GLU A 84 5.66 -6.76 -8.45
N TYR A 85 5.43 -6.69 -7.14
CA TYR A 85 5.54 -5.46 -6.35
C TYR A 85 6.47 -5.66 -5.17
N HIS A 86 7.46 -4.79 -5.02
CA HIS A 86 8.47 -4.90 -3.97
C HIS A 86 8.27 -3.86 -2.89
N PHE A 87 8.32 -4.32 -1.65
CA PHE A 87 8.12 -3.53 -0.46
C PHE A 87 9.36 -3.56 0.42
N SER A 88 9.64 -2.43 1.07
CA SER A 88 10.69 -2.34 2.10
C SER A 88 10.17 -1.61 3.33
N LEU A 89 10.53 -2.09 4.51
CA LEU A 89 10.24 -1.43 5.77
C LEU A 89 11.32 -0.38 6.03
N ILE A 90 10.94 0.90 6.00
CA ILE A 90 11.81 2.06 6.20
C ILE A 90 11.15 2.95 7.25
N ASP A 91 11.90 3.35 8.27
CA ASP A 91 11.38 4.19 9.37
C ASP A 91 10.06 3.67 9.98
N ASP A 92 9.99 2.35 10.17
CA ASP A 92 8.82 1.59 10.66
C ASP A 92 7.54 1.73 9.81
N LYS A 93 7.69 1.98 8.51
CA LYS A 93 6.59 1.97 7.54
C LYS A 93 6.93 1.12 6.34
N TRP A 94 5.94 0.44 5.78
CA TRP A 94 6.12 -0.24 4.50
C TRP A 94 6.09 0.75 3.35
N HIS A 95 7.13 0.72 2.51
CA HIS A 95 7.23 1.51 1.29
C HIS A 95 7.11 0.60 0.07
N LEU A 96 6.27 0.97 -0.90
CA LEU A 96 6.28 0.38 -2.24
C LEU A 96 7.47 0.96 -3.02
N THR A 97 8.52 0.17 -3.17
CA THR A 97 9.82 0.64 -3.68
C THR A 97 9.96 0.48 -5.18
N SER A 98 9.40 -0.57 -5.75
CA SER A 98 9.39 -0.84 -7.18
C SER A 98 8.30 -1.83 -7.54
N GLY A 99 8.07 -1.97 -8.83
CA GLY A 99 7.20 -3.01 -9.34
C GLY A 99 7.22 -3.09 -10.85
N GLU A 100 6.72 -4.18 -11.36
CA GLU A 100 6.64 -4.45 -12.79
C GLU A 100 5.24 -4.99 -13.10
N GLU A 101 4.68 -4.59 -14.24
CA GLU A 101 3.46 -5.16 -14.78
C GLU A 101 3.70 -5.55 -16.24
N TYR A 102 3.36 -6.78 -16.60
CA TYR A 102 3.54 -7.30 -17.95
C TYR A 102 2.17 -7.57 -18.54
N THR A 103 1.88 -6.97 -19.70
CA THR A 103 0.61 -7.17 -20.40
C THR A 103 0.80 -7.48 -21.87
N ASP A 104 -0.28 -7.92 -22.52
CA ASP A 104 -0.33 -8.18 -23.97
C ASP A 104 0.00 -6.97 -24.87
N VAL A 105 0.03 -5.75 -24.32
CA VAL A 105 0.24 -4.49 -25.07
C VAL A 105 1.43 -3.66 -24.58
N ALA A 106 1.91 -3.88 -23.35
CA ALA A 106 3.02 -3.13 -22.78
C ALA A 106 3.64 -3.79 -21.54
N ASP A 107 4.92 -3.50 -21.34
CA ASP A 107 5.67 -3.78 -20.11
C ASP A 107 5.81 -2.47 -19.33
N TYR A 108 5.45 -2.49 -18.05
CA TYR A 108 5.49 -1.34 -17.16
C TYR A 108 6.56 -1.58 -16.10
N SER A 109 7.45 -0.62 -15.88
CA SER A 109 8.45 -0.63 -14.82
C SER A 109 8.29 0.58 -13.92
N TYR A 110 8.34 0.36 -12.61
CA TYR A 110 8.15 1.38 -11.59
C TYR A 110 9.30 1.39 -10.59
N LYS A 111 9.72 2.58 -10.18
CA LYS A 111 10.69 2.80 -9.10
C LYS A 111 10.27 4.02 -8.27
N GLY A 112 9.71 3.75 -7.09
CA GLY A 112 9.03 4.77 -6.27
C GLY A 112 7.94 5.45 -7.09
N SER A 113 7.98 6.78 -7.19
CA SER A 113 7.04 7.52 -8.04
C SER A 113 7.41 7.56 -9.52
N ASN A 114 8.57 7.07 -9.96
CA ASN A 114 8.93 7.10 -11.38
C ASN A 114 8.39 5.86 -12.10
N TYR A 115 8.01 6.02 -13.37
CA TYR A 115 7.58 4.93 -14.21
C TYR A 115 8.12 5.02 -15.63
N GLU A 116 8.24 3.87 -16.27
CA GLU A 116 8.53 3.70 -17.69
C GLU A 116 7.60 2.64 -18.26
N ILE A 117 7.06 2.89 -19.45
CA ILE A 117 6.13 2.00 -20.15
C ILE A 117 6.68 1.74 -21.55
N TYR A 118 6.91 0.48 -21.83
CA TYR A 118 7.46 -0.04 -23.07
C TYR A 118 6.32 -0.70 -23.84
N SER A 119 5.91 -0.10 -24.96
CA SER A 119 4.88 -0.72 -25.80
C SER A 119 5.44 -1.93 -26.54
N VAL A 120 4.71 -3.04 -26.56
CA VAL A 120 5.12 -4.22 -27.35
C VAL A 120 4.85 -4.05 -28.86
N HIS A 121 4.14 -2.99 -29.25
CA HIS A 121 3.76 -2.69 -30.63
C HIS A 121 4.50 -1.47 -31.22
N SER A 122 5.35 -0.80 -30.45
CA SER A 122 6.13 0.35 -30.94
C SER A 122 7.43 0.53 -30.17
N SER A 123 8.44 1.16 -30.79
CA SER A 123 9.69 1.52 -30.11
C SER A 123 9.56 2.73 -29.17
N ARG A 124 8.33 3.17 -28.86
CA ARG A 124 8.08 4.34 -28.02
C ARG A 124 8.11 3.93 -26.56
N VAL A 125 8.90 4.66 -25.77
CA VAL A 125 8.88 4.61 -24.32
C VAL A 125 8.10 5.81 -23.80
N VAL A 126 7.19 5.57 -22.85
CA VAL A 126 6.49 6.62 -22.11
C VAL A 126 7.00 6.59 -20.68
N SER A 127 7.65 7.66 -20.25
CA SER A 127 8.13 7.81 -18.87
C SER A 127 7.43 8.97 -18.17
N GLY A 128 7.46 8.95 -16.84
CA GLY A 128 6.92 10.04 -16.05
C GLY A 128 7.03 9.81 -14.55
N ASN A 129 6.26 10.60 -13.81
CA ASN A 129 6.22 10.54 -12.36
C ASN A 129 4.78 10.51 -11.85
N LEU A 130 4.45 9.55 -10.99
CA LEU A 130 3.12 9.31 -10.44
C LEU A 130 2.62 10.47 -9.59
N ASP A 131 3.51 11.21 -8.90
CA ASP A 131 3.14 12.37 -8.08
C ASP A 131 2.66 13.56 -8.94
N SER A 132 3.05 13.58 -10.22
CA SER A 132 2.60 14.58 -11.19
C SER A 132 1.27 14.21 -11.86
N LEU A 133 0.77 13.00 -11.66
CA LEU A 133 -0.45 12.52 -12.30
C LEU A 133 -1.70 13.05 -11.59
N SER A 134 -2.65 13.53 -12.40
CA SER A 134 -4.01 13.79 -11.92
C SER A 134 -4.68 12.50 -11.44
N PRO A 135 -5.60 12.55 -10.47
CA PRO A 135 -6.48 11.42 -10.13
C PRO A 135 -7.31 10.89 -11.32
N LEU A 136 -7.47 11.70 -12.37
CA LEU A 136 -8.13 11.33 -13.63
C LEU A 136 -7.15 10.84 -14.71
N SER A 137 -5.89 10.56 -14.35
CA SER A 137 -4.90 10.03 -15.28
C SER A 137 -5.43 8.81 -16.02
N GLY A 138 -5.14 8.74 -17.32
CA GLY A 138 -5.45 7.58 -18.16
C GLY A 138 -4.56 6.36 -17.87
N LEU A 139 -3.59 6.47 -16.96
CA LEU A 139 -2.70 5.37 -16.59
C LEU A 139 -3.47 4.31 -15.78
N LYS A 140 -3.93 3.26 -16.45
CA LYS A 140 -4.68 2.13 -15.86
C LYS A 140 -3.73 1.07 -15.30
N SER A 141 -2.94 1.44 -14.28
CA SER A 141 -1.97 0.56 -13.64
C SER A 141 -2.41 0.13 -12.24
N GLY A 142 -2.09 -1.12 -11.91
CA GLY A 142 -2.20 -1.64 -10.56
C GLY A 142 -1.30 -0.89 -9.58
N TYR A 143 -0.03 -0.69 -9.94
CA TYR A 143 0.96 0.09 -9.19
C TYR A 143 0.45 1.48 -8.79
N LEU A 144 -0.10 2.25 -9.74
CA LEU A 144 -0.66 3.59 -9.45
C LEU A 144 -1.76 3.52 -8.40
N ALA A 145 -2.62 2.49 -8.48
CA ALA A 145 -3.69 2.30 -7.54
C ALA A 145 -3.17 1.88 -6.16
N ILE A 146 -2.17 1.00 -6.08
CA ILE A 146 -1.54 0.65 -4.80
C ILE A 146 -0.90 1.91 -4.18
N TYR A 147 -0.10 2.61 -4.97
CA TYR A 147 0.64 3.81 -4.60
C TYR A 147 -0.24 4.90 -3.96
N ASN A 148 -1.47 5.10 -4.47
CA ASN A 148 -2.36 6.18 -4.02
C ASN A 148 -3.57 5.72 -3.19
N LYS A 149 -4.14 4.54 -3.45
CA LYS A 149 -5.41 4.10 -2.85
C LYS A 149 -5.22 3.14 -1.68
N VAL A 150 -4.20 2.29 -1.73
CA VAL A 150 -3.82 1.40 -0.62
C VAL A 150 -2.85 2.12 0.30
N LEU A 151 -1.87 2.79 -0.30
CA LEU A 151 -0.83 3.56 0.37
C LEU A 151 -1.13 5.06 0.32
N GLN A 152 -0.25 5.85 0.92
CA GLN A 152 -0.20 7.30 0.81
C GLN A 152 1.10 7.67 0.07
N ARG A 153 1.01 7.79 -1.26
CA ARG A 153 2.17 8.04 -2.14
C ARG A 153 3.28 7.01 -1.96
N GLY A 154 2.90 5.73 -1.97
CA GLY A 154 3.82 4.61 -1.82
C GLY A 154 4.24 4.33 -0.38
N GLU A 155 3.81 5.12 0.61
CA GLU A 155 4.09 4.89 2.02
C GLU A 155 2.87 4.29 2.74
N GLU A 156 3.12 3.35 3.66
CA GLU A 156 2.10 2.80 4.55
C GLU A 156 1.31 3.91 5.24
N ARG A 157 -0.01 3.81 5.16
CA ARG A 157 -0.89 4.72 5.87
C ARG A 157 -0.76 4.46 7.36
N SER A 158 -0.50 5.52 8.13
CA SER A 158 -0.59 5.42 9.58
C SER A 158 -2.00 4.95 9.98
N PRO A 159 -2.12 4.06 11.00
CA PRO A 159 -3.41 3.61 11.51
C PRO A 159 -4.31 4.75 11.99
#